data_AF-A0A7S3RGJ9-F1
#
_entry.id   AF-A0A7S3RGJ9-F1
#
_cell.length_a   1.000
_cell.length_b   1.000
_cell.length_c   1.000
_cell.angle_alpha   90.00
_cell.angle_beta   90.00
_cell.angle_gamma   90.00
#
_symmetry.space_group_name_H-M   'P 1'
#
loop_
_entity.id
_entity.type
_entity.pdbx_description
1 polymer ?
#
loop_
_entity_poly.entity_id
_entity_poly.type
_entity_poly.pdbx_seq_one_letter_code
_entity_poly.pdbx_strand_id
1 'polypeptide(L)'
;RIFRNVYFDGKHIPADPSLDWAGNYAHMLGVNDTEAFKEITRLYLMLHADHEGGNVSAHTTHLVGSALSDPYLAYSAGVCGLAGPLHGLANQECLRWLKNTHEKMGGKEPSVAELTQFAK
;
A
#
# COMPACT_ATOMS: atom_id res chain seq x y z
N ARG A 1 10.42 -2.61 -9.77
CA ARG A 1 10.75 -1.73 -10.91
C ARG A 1 10.21 -0.30 -10.75
N ILE A 2 8.88 -0.08 -10.74
CA ILE A 2 8.27 1.27 -10.68
C ILE A 2 8.84 2.11 -9.52
N PHE A 3 8.79 1.58 -8.30
CA PHE A 3 9.29 2.26 -7.10
C PHE A 3 10.75 2.72 -7.21
N ARG A 4 11.64 1.86 -7.74
CA ARG A 4 13.07 2.17 -7.91
C ARG A 4 13.31 3.23 -9.00
N ASN A 5 12.48 3.25 -10.05
CA ASN A 5 12.55 4.30 -11.06
C ASN A 5 12.17 5.67 -10.48
N VAL A 6 11.15 5.72 -9.63
CA VAL A 6 10.62 6.98 -9.09
C VAL A 6 11.48 7.53 -7.96
N TYR A 7 11.97 6.66 -7.05
CA TYR A 7 12.60 7.10 -5.79
C TYR A 7 14.09 6.77 -5.67
N PHE A 8 14.68 6.02 -6.62
CA PHE A 8 16.06 5.53 -6.55
C PHE A 8 16.79 5.57 -7.90
N ASP A 9 16.51 6.59 -8.72
CA ASP A 9 17.20 6.86 -10.00
C ASP A 9 17.24 5.67 -10.97
N GLY A 10 16.25 4.78 -10.91
CA GLY A 10 16.21 3.57 -11.75
C GLY A 10 17.26 2.51 -11.39
N LYS A 11 17.94 2.62 -10.24
CA LYS A 11 18.88 1.59 -9.76
C LYS A 11 18.12 0.37 -9.27
N HIS A 12 18.00 -0.66 -10.10
CA HIS A 12 17.24 -1.87 -9.76
C HIS A 12 18.08 -2.82 -8.90
N ILE A 13 17.39 -3.55 -8.02
CA ILE A 13 17.95 -4.64 -7.24
C ILE A 13 17.38 -5.93 -7.84
N PRO A 14 18.23 -6.92 -8.20
CA PRO A 14 17.76 -8.19 -8.74
C PRO A 14 16.93 -8.97 -7.71
N ALA A 15 16.11 -9.89 -8.19
CA ALA A 15 15.41 -10.82 -7.31
C ALA A 15 16.40 -11.77 -6.62
N ASP A 16 16.12 -12.11 -5.36
CA ASP A 16 16.78 -13.18 -4.63
C ASP A 16 15.88 -14.42 -4.61
N PRO A 17 16.23 -15.50 -5.34
CA PRO A 17 15.44 -16.72 -5.40
C PRO A 17 15.40 -17.53 -4.09
N SER A 18 16.25 -17.20 -3.10
CA SER A 18 16.25 -17.87 -1.80
C SER A 18 15.16 -17.37 -0.86
N LEU A 19 14.56 -16.22 -1.17
CA LEU A 19 13.48 -15.61 -0.38
C LEU A 19 12.10 -16.03 -0.91
N ASP A 20 11.10 -16.02 -0.02
CA ASP A 20 9.69 -16.11 -0.41
C ASP A 20 9.24 -14.88 -1.21
N TRP A 21 8.05 -14.94 -1.81
CA TRP A 21 7.56 -13.88 -2.69
C TRP A 21 7.52 -12.49 -2.03
N ALA A 22 7.00 -12.39 -0.80
CA ALA A 22 6.88 -11.12 -0.09
C ALA A 22 8.24 -10.64 0.46
N GLY A 23 9.08 -11.57 0.94
CA GLY A 23 10.46 -11.28 1.33
C GLY A 23 11.29 -10.74 0.16
N ASN A 24 11.18 -11.35 -1.01
CA ASN A 24 11.84 -10.90 -2.23
C ASN A 24 11.27 -9.55 -2.72
N TYR A 25 9.97 -9.31 -2.58
CA TYR A 25 9.38 -8.00 -2.87
C TYR A 25 9.98 -6.90 -1.99
N ALA A 26 10.07 -7.13 -0.67
CA ALA A 26 10.72 -6.22 0.26
C ALA A 26 12.20 -5.96 -0.09
N HIS A 27 12.94 -7.02 -0.41
CA HIS A 27 14.34 -6.95 -0.88
C HIS A 27 14.46 -6.06 -2.13
N MET A 28 13.64 -6.29 -3.15
CA MET A 28 13.69 -5.51 -4.41
C MET A 28 13.23 -4.05 -4.25
N LEU A 29 12.44 -3.70 -3.22
CA LEU A 29 12.14 -2.31 -2.88
C LEU A 29 13.41 -1.57 -2.42
N GLY A 30 14.32 -2.25 -1.73
CA GLY A 30 15.62 -1.71 -1.33
C GLY A 30 15.53 -0.51 -0.39
N VAL A 31 14.48 -0.46 0.43
CA VAL A 31 14.25 0.61 1.43
C VAL A 31 14.93 0.28 2.75
N ASN A 32 14.85 -1.00 3.15
CA ASN A 32 15.38 -1.51 4.41
C ASN A 32 15.57 -3.03 4.25
N ASP A 33 16.74 -3.57 4.61
CA ASP A 33 17.06 -5.00 4.46
C ASP A 33 16.92 -5.80 5.78
N THR A 34 16.28 -5.21 6.79
CA THR A 34 16.01 -5.93 8.04
C THR A 34 14.94 -7.00 7.87
N GLU A 35 15.07 -8.10 8.63
CA GLU A 35 14.02 -9.12 8.70
C GLU A 35 12.68 -8.56 9.20
N ALA A 36 12.71 -7.56 10.10
CA ALA A 36 11.49 -6.89 10.55
C ALA A 36 10.71 -6.21 9.41
N PHE A 37 11.40 -5.62 8.42
CA PHE A 37 10.74 -5.03 7.25
C PHE A 37 10.14 -6.08 6.32
N LYS A 38 10.83 -7.23 6.16
CA LYS A 38 10.31 -8.37 5.41
C LYS A 38 9.05 -8.95 6.07
N GLU A 39 9.07 -9.11 7.40
CA GLU A 39 7.90 -9.57 8.19
C GLU A 39 6.70 -8.62 8.06
N ILE A 40 6.90 -7.30 8.21
CA ILE A 40 5.81 -6.33 8.01
C ILE A 40 5.28 -6.38 6.58
N THR A 41 6.15 -6.56 5.58
CA THR A 41 5.73 -6.67 4.19
C THR A 41 4.90 -7.93 3.94
N ARG A 42 5.29 -9.08 4.51
CA ARG A 42 4.51 -10.33 4.48
C ARG A 42 3.12 -10.13 5.08
N LEU A 43 3.05 -9.53 6.27
CA LEU A 43 1.78 -9.26 6.95
C LEU A 43 0.92 -8.28 6.14
N TYR A 44 1.50 -7.19 5.64
CA TYR A 44 0.78 -6.18 4.86
C TYR A 44 0.12 -6.78 3.61
N LEU A 45 0.88 -7.55 2.84
CA LEU A 45 0.40 -8.16 1.60
C LEU A 45 -0.68 -9.22 1.87
N MET A 46 -0.55 -9.98 2.96
CA MET A 46 -1.56 -10.98 3.34
C MET A 46 -2.87 -10.33 3.80
N LEU A 47 -2.81 -9.31 4.68
CA LEU A 47 -4.01 -8.67 5.22
C LEU A 47 -4.84 -7.91 4.17
N HIS A 48 -4.19 -7.37 3.13
CA HIS A 48 -4.86 -6.61 2.07
C HIS A 48 -5.14 -7.45 0.82
N ALA A 49 -4.96 -8.78 0.90
CA ALA A 49 -5.09 -9.66 -0.27
C ALA A 49 -6.52 -9.68 -0.84
N ASP A 50 -7.55 -9.63 0.02
CA ASP A 50 -8.95 -9.62 -0.39
C ASP A 50 -9.85 -8.92 0.63
N HIS A 51 -10.97 -8.36 0.16
CA HIS A 51 -12.03 -7.81 1.01
C HIS A 51 -13.39 -7.86 0.27
N GLU A 52 -13.84 -9.08 -0.03
CA GLU A 52 -15.07 -9.36 -0.77
C GLU A 52 -15.10 -8.80 -2.20
N GLY A 53 -16.22 -8.99 -2.90
CA GLY A 53 -16.39 -8.59 -4.31
C GLY A 53 -17.05 -7.23 -4.54
N GLY A 54 -17.57 -6.57 -3.49
CA GLY A 54 -18.35 -5.33 -3.64
C GLY A 54 -17.49 -4.06 -3.82
N ASN A 55 -16.23 -4.10 -3.42
CA ASN A 55 -15.31 -2.98 -3.56
C ASN A 55 -14.95 -2.73 -5.04
N VAL A 56 -14.61 -1.49 -5.38
CA VAL A 56 -14.48 -1.04 -6.78
C VAL A 56 -13.42 -1.84 -7.55
N SER A 57 -12.27 -2.15 -6.96
CA SER A 57 -11.20 -2.89 -7.65
C SER A 57 -11.55 -4.35 -7.89
N ALA A 58 -12.14 -5.03 -6.90
CA ALA A 58 -12.55 -6.42 -7.04
C ALA A 58 -13.71 -6.55 -8.04
N HIS A 59 -14.73 -5.71 -7.91
CA HIS A 59 -15.87 -5.71 -8.83
C HIS A 59 -15.44 -5.36 -10.26
N THR A 60 -14.57 -4.38 -10.47
CA THR A 60 -14.09 -4.02 -11.82
C THR A 60 -13.30 -5.18 -12.45
N THR A 61 -12.42 -5.83 -11.68
CA THR A 61 -11.69 -7.02 -12.13
C THR A 61 -12.65 -8.12 -12.54
N HIS A 62 -13.66 -8.41 -11.70
CA HIS A 62 -14.67 -9.42 -11.98
C HIS A 62 -15.52 -9.07 -13.23
N LEU A 63 -15.98 -7.83 -13.34
CA LEU A 63 -16.81 -7.35 -14.44
C LEU A 63 -16.08 -7.48 -15.78
N VAL A 64 -14.84 -7.00 -15.88
CA VAL A 64 -14.04 -7.11 -17.12
C VAL A 64 -13.72 -8.57 -17.44
N GLY A 65 -13.39 -9.38 -16.43
CA GLY A 65 -13.15 -10.81 -16.59
C GLY A 65 -14.37 -11.60 -17.06
N SER A 66 -15.59 -11.18 -16.68
CA SER A 66 -16.84 -11.86 -17.09
C SER A 66 -17.10 -11.83 -18.59
N ALA A 67 -16.48 -10.89 -19.31
CA ALA A 67 -16.49 -10.81 -20.77
C ALA A 67 -15.43 -11.72 -21.44
N LEU A 68 -14.82 -12.65 -20.70
CA LEU A 68 -13.72 -13.50 -21.13
C LEU A 68 -12.42 -12.74 -21.46
N SER A 69 -12.27 -11.51 -20.95
CA SER A 69 -10.98 -10.82 -20.98
C SER A 69 -9.96 -11.60 -20.15
N ASP A 70 -8.71 -11.66 -20.60
CA ASP A 70 -7.68 -12.36 -19.86
C ASP A 70 -7.34 -11.68 -18.52
N PRO A 71 -6.69 -12.40 -17.58
CA PRO A 71 -6.40 -11.87 -16.24
C PRO A 71 -5.56 -10.58 -16.23
N TYR A 72 -4.70 -10.33 -17.22
CA TYR A 72 -3.90 -9.11 -17.25
C TYR A 72 -4.78 -7.89 -17.54
N LEU A 73 -5.70 -8.01 -18.49
CA LEU A 73 -6.65 -6.95 -18.82
C LEU A 73 -7.62 -6.70 -17.65
N ALA A 74 -8.17 -7.76 -17.07
CA ALA A 74 -9.10 -7.66 -15.94
C ALA A 74 -8.44 -7.01 -14.71
N TYR A 75 -7.25 -7.47 -14.33
CA TYR A 75 -6.51 -6.92 -13.18
C TYR A 75 -6.10 -5.47 -13.41
N SER A 76 -5.65 -5.13 -14.63
CA SER A 76 -5.28 -3.74 -14.96
C SER A 76 -6.46 -2.79 -14.80
N ALA A 77 -7.67 -3.20 -15.22
CA ALA A 77 -8.88 -2.43 -15.00
C ALA A 77 -9.21 -2.28 -13.50
N GLY A 78 -9.03 -3.35 -12.72
CA GLY A 78 -9.14 -3.31 -11.26
C GLY A 78 -8.21 -2.29 -10.60
N VAL A 79 -6.95 -2.21 -11.06
CA VAL A 79 -5.96 -1.23 -10.59
C VAL A 79 -6.37 0.20 -10.96
N CYS A 80 -6.98 0.43 -12.13
CA CYS A 80 -7.54 1.74 -12.48
C CYS A 80 -8.66 2.15 -11.51
N GLY A 81 -9.53 1.22 -11.14
CA GLY A 81 -10.55 1.45 -10.10
C GLY A 81 -9.94 1.73 -8.72
N LEU A 82 -8.89 0.99 -8.35
CA LEU A 82 -8.14 1.20 -7.10
C LEU A 82 -7.48 2.58 -7.01
N ALA A 83 -7.04 3.15 -8.14
CA ALA A 83 -6.46 4.49 -8.18
C ALA A 83 -7.48 5.62 -7.92
N GLY A 84 -8.79 5.31 -7.88
CA GLY A 84 -9.83 6.27 -7.56
C GLY A 84 -9.68 6.82 -6.13
N PRO A 85 -9.84 8.15 -5.90
CA PRO A 85 -9.66 8.76 -4.58
C PRO A 85 -10.53 8.16 -3.47
N LEU A 86 -11.75 7.73 -3.81
CA LEU A 86 -12.71 7.13 -2.88
C LEU A 86 -12.42 5.65 -2.57
N HIS A 87 -11.37 5.06 -3.14
CA HIS A 87 -11.01 3.66 -2.93
C HIS A 87 -9.59 3.51 -2.39
N GLY A 88 -8.58 4.04 -3.10
CA GLY A 88 -7.17 3.73 -2.81
C GLY A 88 -6.42 4.67 -1.85
N LEU A 89 -7.03 5.76 -1.36
CA LEU A 89 -6.27 6.84 -0.71
C LEU A 89 -6.33 6.87 0.82
N ALA A 90 -7.18 6.05 1.46
CA ALA A 90 -7.39 6.11 2.91
C ALA A 90 -6.09 6.04 3.74
N ASN A 91 -5.14 5.18 3.36
CA ASN A 91 -3.82 5.08 4.02
C ASN A 91 -3.05 6.41 3.95
N GLN A 92 -2.96 7.02 2.76
CA GLN A 92 -2.23 8.27 2.56
C GLN A 92 -2.89 9.45 3.29
N GLU A 93 -4.23 9.48 3.31
CA GLU A 93 -4.98 10.51 4.04
C GLU A 93 -4.80 10.39 5.55
N CYS A 94 -4.85 9.16 6.09
CA CYS A 94 -4.58 8.90 7.50
C CYS A 94 -3.16 9.35 7.88
N LEU A 95 -2.14 8.97 7.11
CA LEU A 95 -0.75 9.37 7.37
C LEU A 95 -0.57 10.90 7.27
N ARG A 96 -1.20 11.55 6.28
CA ARG A 96 -1.16 13.01 6.13
C ARG A 96 -1.81 13.70 7.33
N TRP A 97 -2.96 13.20 7.78
CA TRP A 97 -3.64 13.70 8.97
C TRP A 97 -2.77 13.55 10.22
N LEU A 98 -2.18 12.37 10.43
CA LEU A 98 -1.29 12.11 11.58
C LEU A 98 -0.10 13.07 11.61
N LYS A 99 0.56 13.29 10.46
CA LYS A 99 1.68 14.24 10.35
C LYS A 99 1.26 15.67 10.68
N ASN A 100 0.16 16.14 10.08
CA ASN A 100 -0.36 17.48 10.33
C ASN A 100 -0.77 17.67 11.81
N THR A 101 -1.37 16.64 12.43
CA THR A 101 -1.72 16.66 13.85
C THR A 101 -0.46 16.74 14.71
N HIS A 102 0.56 15.94 14.41
CA HIS A 102 1.84 15.98 15.14
C HIS A 102 2.52 17.36 15.04
N GLU A 103 2.49 18.00 13.87
CA GLU A 103 2.98 19.37 13.68
C GLU A 103 2.21 20.39 14.52
N LYS A 104 0.86 20.29 14.55
CA LYS A 104 0.01 21.16 15.38
C LYS A 104 0.26 20.99 16.89
N MET A 105 0.73 19.81 17.31
CA MET A 105 1.13 19.52 18.69
C MET A 105 2.59 19.91 18.99
N GLY A 106 3.23 20.69 18.10
CA GLY A 106 4.59 21.18 18.29
C GLY A 106 5.67 20.10 18.12
N GLY A 107 5.39 19.04 17.36
CA GLY A 107 6.35 17.96 17.08
C GLY A 107 6.62 17.06 18.29
N LYS A 108 5.72 17.07 19.28
CA LYS A 108 5.80 16.20 20.47
C LYS A 108 4.66 15.19 20.45
N GLU A 109 4.83 14.13 21.22
CA GLU A 109 3.74 13.20 21.50
C GLU A 109 2.74 13.91 22.43
N PRO A 110 1.50 14.18 21.97
CA PRO A 110 0.49 14.82 22.79
C PRO A 110 -0.04 13.85 23.87
N SER A 111 -0.44 14.40 25.01
CA SER A 111 -1.18 13.65 26.02
C SER A 111 -2.56 13.23 25.50
N VAL A 112 -3.11 12.18 26.12
CA VAL A 112 -4.48 11.71 25.82
C VAL A 112 -5.51 12.83 25.98
N ALA A 113 -5.33 13.73 26.96
CA ALA A 113 -6.21 14.87 27.18
C ALA A 113 -6.15 15.88 26.02
N GLU A 114 -4.95 16.22 25.55
CA GLU A 114 -4.75 17.12 24.40
C GLU A 114 -5.33 16.54 23.11
N LEU A 115 -5.10 15.26 22.84
CA LEU A 115 -5.69 14.56 21.69
C LEU A 115 -7.21 14.49 21.78
N THR A 116 -7.75 14.18 22.95
CA THR A 116 -9.20 14.12 23.17
C THR A 116 -9.84 15.49 22.95
N GLN A 117 -9.19 16.57 23.37
CA GLN A 117 -9.67 17.93 23.12
C GLN A 117 -9.56 18.33 21.65
N PHE A 118 -8.53 17.89 20.95
CA PHE A 118 -8.34 18.15 19.52
C PHE A 118 -9.31 17.37 18.62
N ALA A 119 -9.73 16.18 19.05
CA ALA A 119 -10.65 15.32 18.31
C ALA A 119 -12.14 15.69 18.49
N LYS A 120 -12.46 16.55 19.46
CA LYS A 120 -13.80 17.10 19.68
C LYS A 120 -14.06 18.28 18.75
#